data_AF-A0A919X277-F1
#
_entry.id   AF-A0A919X277-F1
#
_cell.length_a   1.000
_cell.length_b   1.000
_cell.length_c   1.000
_cell.angle_alpha   90.00
_cell.angle_beta   90.00
_cell.angle_gamma   90.00
#
_symmetry.space_group_name_H-M   'P 1'
#
loop_
_entity.id
_entity.type
_entity.pdbx_description
1 polymer ?
#
loop_
_entity_poly.entity_id
_entity_poly.type
_entity_poly.pdbx_seq_one_letter_code
_entity_poly.pdbx_strand_id
1 'polypeptide(L)'
;MRYERYIDEKEKEILSNPTAQKILNASIDIFLENGYHAVTLRDIANQTNSNLGLIPYYFKSKENLANYVYKHIADSVKQQIIDIDFSHLNAIEKIYISTILSWHYLDKKEDFSRFFYEFYESAGPAKSPSKEFTDMSYKIISEHNLQVSMAENEIFFNAMMGSEWVLTLKRHKGELNISLEEIVNLLLSNYLYNIGLSDKLIAQTIKNSLDFLEGLK
;
A
#
# COMPACT_ATOMS: atom_id res chain seq x y z
N MET A 1 -6.32 15.77 -8.48
CA MET A 1 -6.09 17.25 -8.49
C MET A 1 -5.34 17.71 -9.75
N ARG A 2 -5.54 18.96 -10.25
CA ARG A 2 -4.88 19.53 -11.45
C ARG A 2 -3.36 19.32 -11.52
N TYR A 3 -2.71 19.22 -10.36
CA TYR A 3 -1.26 19.10 -10.26
C TYR A 3 -0.71 17.67 -10.25
N GLU A 4 -1.54 16.63 -10.06
CA GLU A 4 -1.09 15.23 -10.04
C GLU A 4 -0.40 14.84 -11.34
N ARG A 5 -0.93 15.27 -12.49
CA ARG A 5 -0.32 15.02 -13.80
C ARG A 5 1.13 15.52 -13.89
N TYR A 6 1.43 16.68 -13.31
CA TYR A 6 2.77 17.26 -13.32
C TYR A 6 3.72 16.55 -12.34
N ILE A 7 3.18 15.97 -11.26
CA ILE A 7 3.95 15.12 -10.35
C ILE A 7 4.34 13.84 -11.08
N ASP A 8 3.38 13.16 -11.71
CA ASP A 8 3.62 11.91 -12.46
C ASP A 8 4.58 12.10 -13.63
N GLU A 9 4.47 13.21 -14.39
CA GLU A 9 5.38 13.51 -15.50
C GLU A 9 6.82 13.71 -15.02
N LYS A 10 7.01 14.39 -13.89
CA LYS A 10 8.33 14.61 -13.28
C LYS A 10 8.93 13.33 -12.70
N GLU A 11 8.12 12.49 -12.05
CA GLU A 11 8.58 11.17 -11.58
C GLU A 11 9.04 10.32 -12.77
N LYS A 12 8.26 10.29 -13.87
CA LYS A 12 8.64 9.58 -15.10
C LYS A 12 9.93 10.11 -15.71
N GLU A 13 10.12 11.43 -15.75
CA GLU A 13 11.36 12.04 -16.24
C GLU A 13 12.56 11.59 -15.39
N ILE A 14 12.45 11.64 -14.07
CA ILE A 14 13.49 11.18 -13.14
C ILE A 14 13.80 9.69 -13.40
N LEU A 15 12.77 8.84 -13.44
CA LEU A 15 12.93 7.40 -13.62
C LEU A 15 13.40 6.99 -15.02
N SER A 16 13.35 7.89 -16.01
CA SER A 16 13.95 7.67 -17.33
C SER A 16 15.46 7.91 -17.35
N ASN A 17 16.02 8.58 -16.33
CA ASN A 17 17.45 8.87 -16.25
C ASN A 17 18.24 7.64 -15.76
N PRO A 18 19.26 7.16 -16.50
CA PRO A 18 20.05 5.98 -16.11
C PRO A 18 20.76 6.12 -14.76
N THR A 19 21.19 7.33 -14.39
CA THR A 19 21.86 7.59 -13.10
C THR A 19 20.86 7.53 -11.96
N ALA A 20 19.67 8.11 -12.14
CA ALA A 20 18.60 8.02 -11.15
C ALA A 20 18.17 6.56 -10.93
N GLN A 21 18.07 5.77 -12.00
CA GLN A 21 17.77 4.33 -11.89
C GLN A 21 18.86 3.55 -11.17
N LYS A 22 20.14 3.83 -11.46
CA LYS A 22 21.25 3.23 -10.72
C LYS A 22 21.17 3.54 -9.22
N ILE A 23 20.83 4.78 -8.86
CA ILE A 23 20.62 5.18 -7.47
C ILE A 23 19.44 4.45 -6.85
N LEU A 24 18.30 4.37 -7.56
CA LEU A 24 17.11 3.68 -7.08
C LEU A 24 17.38 2.19 -6.82
N ASN A 25 18.00 1.48 -7.77
CA ASN A 25 18.29 0.06 -7.63
C ASN A 25 19.19 -0.24 -6.43
N ALA A 26 20.27 0.51 -6.25
CA ALA A 26 21.11 0.33 -5.07
C ALA A 26 20.42 0.73 -3.77
N SER A 27 19.48 1.68 -3.84
CA SER A 27 18.67 2.06 -2.67
C SER A 27 17.72 0.94 -2.29
N ILE A 28 17.12 0.23 -3.26
CA ILE A 28 16.32 -0.96 -3.01
C ILE A 28 17.17 -1.98 -2.24
N ASP A 29 18.34 -2.33 -2.77
CA ASP A 29 19.21 -3.34 -2.15
C ASP A 29 19.60 -2.95 -0.71
N ILE A 30 20.12 -1.73 -0.51
CA ILE A 30 20.63 -1.32 0.81
C ILE A 30 19.53 -1.16 1.85
N PHE A 31 18.34 -0.69 1.45
CA PHE A 31 17.21 -0.52 2.36
C PHE A 31 16.61 -1.86 2.75
N LEU A 32 16.51 -2.81 1.82
CA LEU A 32 16.02 -4.16 2.12
C LEU A 32 16.97 -4.91 3.06
N GLU A 33 18.28 -4.73 2.90
CA GLU A 33 19.28 -5.37 3.77
C GLU A 33 19.34 -4.73 5.17
N ASN A 34 19.30 -3.39 5.25
CA ASN A 34 19.65 -2.67 6.47
C ASN A 34 18.47 -1.98 7.18
N GLY A 35 17.28 -1.95 6.57
CA GLY A 35 16.14 -1.18 7.04
C GLY A 35 16.22 0.30 6.67
N TYR A 36 15.13 1.03 6.89
CA TYR A 36 15.04 2.47 6.58
C TYR A 36 15.90 3.31 7.53
N HIS A 37 15.89 3.04 8.83
CA HIS A 37 16.54 3.92 9.81
C HIS A 37 18.07 3.88 9.73
N ALA A 38 18.66 2.71 9.49
CA ALA A 38 20.11 2.53 9.52
C ALA A 38 20.85 3.12 8.30
N VAL A 39 20.15 3.30 7.17
CA VAL A 39 20.76 3.74 5.90
C VAL A 39 20.88 5.27 5.81
N THR A 40 22.04 5.79 5.42
CA THR A 40 22.22 7.22 5.11
C THR A 40 22.37 7.47 3.60
N LEU A 41 22.20 8.74 3.18
CA LEU A 41 22.49 9.13 1.79
C LEU A 41 23.95 8.87 1.39
N ARG A 42 24.88 8.89 2.36
CA ARG A 42 26.30 8.60 2.14
C ARG A 42 26.50 7.12 1.85
N ASP A 43 25.79 6.23 2.54
CA ASP A 43 25.87 4.79 2.31
C ASP A 43 25.38 4.44 0.89
N ILE A 44 24.25 5.04 0.48
CA ILE A 44 23.71 4.89 -0.89
C ILE A 44 24.71 5.41 -1.95
N ALA A 45 25.32 6.58 -1.71
CA ALA A 45 26.31 7.14 -2.63
C ALA A 45 27.54 6.23 -2.76
N ASN A 46 28.02 5.67 -1.65
CA ASN A 46 29.13 4.71 -1.62
C ASN A 46 28.78 3.43 -2.38
N GLN A 47 27.60 2.85 -2.13
CA GLN A 47 27.15 1.62 -2.79
C GLN A 47 26.98 1.77 -4.30
N THR A 48 26.51 2.93 -4.75
CA THR A 48 26.33 3.22 -6.18
C THR A 48 27.61 3.69 -6.88
N ASN A 49 28.69 3.94 -6.13
CA ASN A 49 29.85 4.70 -6.57
C ASN A 49 29.43 6.00 -7.31
N SER A 50 28.45 6.71 -6.75
CA SER A 50 27.91 7.95 -7.31
C SER A 50 28.28 9.15 -6.43
N ASN A 51 28.29 10.34 -7.02
CA ASN A 51 28.44 11.56 -6.25
C ASN A 51 27.23 11.75 -5.32
N LEU A 52 27.48 11.94 -4.03
CA LEU A 52 26.46 12.20 -3.00
C LEU A 52 25.45 13.29 -3.41
N GLY A 53 25.90 14.32 -4.14
CA GLY A 53 25.06 15.42 -4.62
C GLY A 53 24.01 15.02 -5.68
N LEU A 54 24.17 13.87 -6.34
CA LEU A 54 23.20 13.40 -7.33
C LEU A 54 21.91 12.86 -6.70
N ILE A 55 21.98 12.33 -5.47
CA ILE A 55 20.81 11.82 -4.77
C ILE A 55 19.80 12.94 -4.46
N PRO A 56 20.17 14.05 -3.77
CA PRO A 56 19.25 15.16 -3.55
C PRO A 56 18.91 15.91 -4.85
N TYR A 57 19.75 15.84 -5.89
CA TYR A 57 19.40 16.37 -7.21
C TYR A 57 18.15 15.67 -7.77
N TYR A 58 18.15 14.34 -7.85
CA TYR A 58 17.04 13.55 -8.38
C TYR A 58 15.86 13.41 -7.39
N PHE A 59 16.14 13.00 -6.15
CA PHE A 59 15.11 12.56 -5.21
C PHE A 59 14.77 13.59 -4.12
N LYS A 60 15.54 14.67 -3.98
CA LYS A 60 15.38 15.74 -2.98
C LYS A 60 15.66 15.35 -1.52
N SER A 61 15.19 14.19 -1.07
CA SER A 61 15.40 13.71 0.31
C SER A 61 15.54 12.19 0.38
N LYS A 62 16.05 11.68 1.51
CA LYS A 62 16.07 10.23 1.82
C LYS A 62 14.65 9.66 1.85
N GLU A 63 13.71 10.39 2.46
CA GLU A 63 12.30 10.00 2.55
C GLU A 63 11.67 9.85 1.17
N ASN A 64 11.90 10.80 0.26
CA ASN A 64 11.40 10.71 -1.11
C ASN A 64 12.00 9.52 -1.85
N LEU A 65 13.31 9.29 -1.74
CA LEU A 65 13.96 8.12 -2.33
C LEU A 65 13.39 6.81 -1.76
N ALA A 66 13.19 6.74 -0.45
CA ALA A 66 12.53 5.60 0.20
C ALA A 66 11.08 5.42 -0.28
N ASN A 67 10.36 6.51 -0.60
CA ASN A 67 9.03 6.42 -1.21
C ASN A 67 9.07 5.80 -2.61
N TYR A 68 10.11 6.06 -3.42
CA TYR A 68 10.29 5.34 -4.70
C TYR A 68 10.56 3.84 -4.47
N VAL A 69 11.34 3.48 -3.45
CA VAL A 69 11.59 2.08 -3.08
C VAL A 69 10.32 1.41 -2.58
N TYR A 70 9.54 2.09 -1.74
CA TYR A 70 8.21 1.64 -1.30
C TYR A 70 7.28 1.38 -2.49
N LYS A 71 7.19 2.33 -3.44
CA LYS A 71 6.39 2.17 -4.66
C LYS A 71 6.85 0.96 -5.48
N HIS A 72 8.16 0.76 -5.62
CA HIS A 72 8.71 -0.41 -6.32
C HIS A 72 8.29 -1.74 -5.67
N ILE A 73 8.34 -1.81 -4.33
CA ILE A 73 7.88 -2.99 -3.57
C ILE A 73 6.37 -3.18 -3.74
N ALA A 74 5.57 -2.12 -3.60
CA ALA A 74 4.13 -2.17 -3.78
C ALA A 74 3.74 -2.62 -5.20
N ASP A 75 4.45 -2.15 -6.23
CA ASP A 75 4.26 -2.60 -7.61
C ASP A 75 4.62 -4.08 -7.77
N SER A 76 5.73 -4.54 -7.16
CA SER A 76 6.07 -5.96 -7.16
C SER A 76 4.99 -6.82 -6.50
N VAL A 77 4.36 -6.34 -5.43
CA VAL A 77 3.22 -7.02 -4.77
C VAL A 77 2.01 -7.04 -5.69
N LYS A 78 1.70 -5.92 -6.35
CA LYS A 78 0.61 -5.84 -7.33
C LYS A 78 0.79 -6.84 -8.47
N GLN A 79 2.01 -7.05 -8.94
CA GLN A 79 2.32 -8.07 -9.94
C GLN A 79 2.09 -9.51 -9.44
N GLN A 80 2.18 -9.78 -8.13
CA GLN A 80 1.82 -11.10 -7.59
C GLN A 80 0.30 -11.35 -7.60
N ILE A 81 -0.49 -10.27 -7.61
CA ILE A 81 -1.96 -10.33 -7.56
C ILE A 81 -2.56 -10.35 -8.97
N ILE A 82 -1.83 -9.84 -9.98
CA ILE A 82 -2.37 -9.62 -11.33
C ILE A 82 -2.82 -10.89 -12.04
N ASP A 83 -2.20 -12.03 -11.73
CA ASP A 83 -2.50 -13.33 -12.36
C ASP A 83 -3.72 -14.03 -11.72
N ILE A 84 -4.27 -13.47 -10.65
CA ILE A 84 -5.44 -14.04 -9.98
C ILE A 84 -6.71 -13.63 -10.74
N ASP A 85 -7.50 -14.63 -11.15
CA ASP A 85 -8.74 -14.39 -11.86
C ASP A 85 -9.83 -13.84 -10.91
N PHE A 86 -10.05 -12.53 -11.01
CA PHE A 86 -11.13 -11.82 -10.31
C PHE A 86 -12.37 -11.60 -11.18
N SER A 87 -12.46 -12.21 -12.37
CA SER A 87 -13.56 -11.95 -13.30
C SER A 87 -14.94 -12.29 -12.71
N HIS A 88 -15.02 -13.36 -11.93
CA HIS A 88 -16.24 -13.84 -11.28
C HIS A 88 -16.63 -13.10 -10.00
N LEU A 89 -15.74 -12.26 -9.48
CA LEU A 89 -15.95 -11.57 -8.21
C LEU A 89 -16.69 -10.24 -8.39
N ASN A 90 -17.56 -9.92 -7.43
CA ASN A 90 -18.19 -8.61 -7.34
C ASN A 90 -17.21 -7.53 -6.81
N ALA A 91 -17.62 -6.27 -6.81
CA ALA A 91 -16.74 -5.16 -6.41
C ALA A 91 -16.31 -5.22 -4.93
N ILE A 92 -17.21 -5.68 -4.05
CA ILE A 92 -16.94 -5.83 -2.61
C ILE A 92 -15.97 -6.99 -2.37
N GLU A 93 -16.15 -8.12 -3.05
CA GLU A 93 -15.22 -9.25 -2.99
C GLU A 93 -13.83 -8.85 -3.50
N LYS A 94 -13.77 -8.11 -4.62
CA LYS A 94 -12.52 -7.58 -5.18
C LYS A 94 -11.76 -6.69 -4.21
N ILE A 95 -12.44 -5.71 -3.58
CA ILE A 95 -11.77 -4.82 -2.63
C ILE A 95 -11.26 -5.59 -1.41
N TYR A 96 -12.05 -6.56 -0.92
CA TYR A 96 -11.67 -7.41 0.21
C TYR A 96 -10.47 -8.30 -0.07
N ILE A 97 -10.55 -9.10 -1.13
CA ILE A 97 -9.50 -10.07 -1.49
C ILE A 97 -8.20 -9.34 -1.85
N SER A 98 -8.27 -8.27 -2.65
CA SER A 98 -7.07 -7.52 -3.03
C SER A 98 -6.37 -6.88 -1.83
N THR A 99 -7.12 -6.42 -0.83
CA THR A 99 -6.56 -5.83 0.40
C THR A 99 -5.84 -6.90 1.23
N ILE A 100 -6.47 -8.06 1.46
CA ILE A 100 -5.83 -9.17 2.18
C ILE A 100 -4.57 -9.66 1.47
N LEU A 101 -4.64 -9.88 0.16
CA LEU A 101 -3.48 -10.37 -0.60
C LEU A 101 -2.33 -9.37 -0.61
N SER A 102 -2.61 -8.08 -0.75
CA SER A 102 -1.59 -7.03 -0.70
C SER A 102 -0.81 -7.08 0.61
N TRP A 103 -1.53 -7.17 1.72
CA TRP A 103 -0.96 -7.29 3.05
C TRP A 103 -0.22 -8.61 3.28
N HIS A 104 -0.76 -9.74 2.81
CA HIS A 104 -0.10 -11.04 2.86
C HIS A 104 1.25 -11.02 2.16
N TYR A 105 1.33 -10.47 0.95
CA TYR A 105 2.58 -10.41 0.19
C TYR A 105 3.59 -9.41 0.75
N LEU A 106 3.13 -8.33 1.39
CA LEU A 106 4.00 -7.39 2.09
C LEU A 106 4.61 -8.00 3.37
N ASP A 107 3.83 -8.74 4.17
CA ASP A 107 4.26 -9.30 5.46
C ASP A 107 5.16 -10.55 5.30
N LYS A 108 5.03 -11.29 4.19
CA LYS A 108 5.67 -12.61 4.02
C LYS A 108 7.18 -12.58 3.74
N LYS A 109 7.73 -11.46 3.26
CA LYS A 109 9.17 -11.35 2.94
C LYS A 109 9.89 -10.58 4.04
N GLU A 110 10.79 -11.26 4.76
CA GLU A 110 11.51 -10.70 5.94
C GLU A 110 12.23 -9.38 5.62
N ASP A 111 12.99 -9.34 4.52
CA ASP A 111 13.70 -8.14 4.06
C ASP A 111 12.74 -6.99 3.72
N PHE A 112 11.57 -7.31 3.16
CA PHE A 112 10.55 -6.31 2.83
C PHE A 112 9.93 -5.77 4.10
N SER A 113 9.59 -6.65 5.03
CA SER A 113 8.91 -6.34 6.29
C SER A 113 9.69 -5.31 7.10
N ARG A 114 11.01 -5.50 7.27
CA ARG A 114 11.83 -4.57 8.05
C ARG A 114 11.85 -3.16 7.44
N PHE A 115 12.22 -3.04 6.16
CA PHE A 115 12.21 -1.73 5.49
C PHE A 115 10.81 -1.10 5.51
N PHE A 116 9.80 -1.89 5.15
CA PHE A 116 8.42 -1.46 5.04
C PHE A 116 7.95 -0.87 6.36
N TYR A 117 8.06 -1.59 7.48
CA TYR A 117 7.53 -1.12 8.76
C TYR A 117 8.32 0.08 9.33
N GLU A 118 9.65 0.11 9.19
CA GLU A 118 10.45 1.28 9.62
C GLU A 118 10.11 2.54 8.80
N PHE A 119 9.96 2.39 7.47
CA PHE A 119 9.57 3.50 6.61
C PHE A 119 8.11 3.91 6.83
N TYR A 120 7.21 2.95 6.97
CA TYR A 120 5.78 3.18 7.18
C TYR A 120 5.49 3.86 8.52
N GLU A 121 6.24 3.52 9.58
CA GLU A 121 6.23 4.27 10.85
C GLU A 121 6.68 5.72 10.66
N SER A 122 7.72 5.95 9.85
CA SER A 122 8.31 7.27 9.65
C SER A 122 7.48 8.18 8.73
N ALA A 123 6.94 7.63 7.64
CA ALA A 123 6.24 8.37 6.59
C ALA A 123 4.74 8.56 6.91
N GLY A 124 4.19 7.72 7.79
CA GLY A 124 2.76 7.64 8.05
C GLY A 124 1.99 6.86 6.97
N PRO A 125 0.66 6.73 7.13
CA PRO A 125 -0.17 6.07 6.13
C PRO A 125 -0.16 6.81 4.80
N ALA A 126 -0.57 6.10 3.74
CA ALA A 126 -0.83 6.73 2.46
C ALA A 126 -1.84 7.89 2.63
N LYS A 127 -1.50 9.07 2.10
CA LYS A 127 -2.33 10.28 2.20
C LYS A 127 -3.62 10.21 1.38
N SER A 128 -3.70 9.25 0.46
CA SER A 128 -4.85 9.06 -0.43
C SER A 128 -4.98 7.59 -0.79
N PRO A 129 -6.20 7.11 -1.08
CA PRO A 129 -6.42 5.75 -1.58
C PRO A 129 -5.69 5.52 -2.89
N SER A 130 -5.36 4.26 -3.18
CA SER A 130 -4.98 3.89 -4.54
C SER A 130 -6.12 4.19 -5.52
N LYS A 131 -5.79 4.39 -6.79
CA LYS A 131 -6.80 4.58 -7.84
C LYS A 131 -7.73 3.37 -7.89
N GLU A 132 -7.19 2.17 -7.72
CA GLU A 132 -7.95 0.92 -7.70
C GLU A 132 -8.96 0.88 -6.56
N PHE A 133 -8.54 1.24 -5.33
CA PHE A 133 -9.45 1.30 -4.19
C PHE A 133 -10.54 2.36 -4.42
N THR A 134 -10.15 3.54 -4.92
CA THR A 134 -11.06 4.64 -5.22
C THR A 134 -12.13 4.23 -6.23
N ASP A 135 -11.70 3.69 -7.37
CA ASP A 135 -12.59 3.23 -8.44
C ASP A 135 -13.55 2.13 -7.93
N MET A 136 -13.04 1.21 -7.11
CA MET A 136 -13.86 0.14 -6.52
C MET A 136 -14.87 0.69 -5.51
N SER A 137 -14.48 1.65 -4.66
CA SER A 137 -15.39 2.27 -3.69
C SER A 137 -16.56 2.97 -4.37
N TYR A 138 -16.30 3.73 -5.44
CA TYR A 138 -17.35 4.40 -6.20
C TYR A 138 -18.25 3.40 -6.93
N LYS A 139 -17.68 2.31 -7.43
CA LYS A 139 -18.46 1.23 -8.03
C LYS A 139 -19.42 0.60 -7.02
N ILE A 140 -18.94 0.27 -5.81
CA ILE A 140 -19.77 -0.27 -4.72
C ILE A 140 -20.90 0.71 -4.36
N ILE A 141 -20.57 1.99 -4.18
CA ILE A 141 -21.56 3.03 -3.86
C ILE A 141 -22.64 3.11 -4.94
N SER A 142 -22.24 3.10 -6.22
CA SER A 142 -23.16 3.16 -7.35
C SER A 142 -24.02 1.90 -7.50
N GLU A 143 -23.44 0.70 -7.43
CA GLU A 143 -24.14 -0.57 -7.67
C GLU A 143 -25.20 -0.85 -6.58
N HIS A 144 -24.96 -0.36 -5.36
CA HIS A 144 -25.85 -0.56 -4.22
C HIS A 144 -26.73 0.66 -3.91
N ASN A 145 -26.69 1.73 -4.72
CA ASN A 145 -27.45 2.98 -4.52
C ASN A 145 -27.24 3.58 -3.12
N LEU A 146 -26.00 3.54 -2.62
CA LEU A 146 -25.66 4.03 -1.29
C LEU A 146 -25.76 5.56 -1.25
N GLN A 147 -26.23 6.10 -0.13
CA GLN A 147 -26.49 7.53 0.03
C GLN A 147 -25.27 8.32 0.56
N VAL A 148 -24.14 7.63 0.76
CA VAL A 148 -22.90 8.24 1.24
C VAL A 148 -22.37 9.25 0.23
N SER A 149 -21.98 10.43 0.70
CA SER A 149 -21.33 11.45 -0.11
C SER A 149 -19.86 11.10 -0.39
N MET A 150 -19.26 11.74 -1.40
CA MET A 150 -17.82 11.60 -1.67
C MET A 150 -16.98 12.01 -0.45
N ALA A 151 -17.37 13.07 0.25
CA ALA A 151 -16.65 13.55 1.44
C ALA A 151 -16.73 12.54 2.59
N GLU A 152 -17.90 11.93 2.83
CA GLU A 152 -18.05 10.88 3.84
C GLU A 152 -17.25 9.63 3.46
N ASN A 153 -17.26 9.21 2.20
CA ASN A 153 -16.45 8.09 1.73
C ASN A 153 -14.94 8.33 1.98
N GLU A 154 -14.44 9.53 1.66
CA GLU A 154 -13.06 9.93 1.95
C GLU A 154 -12.76 9.92 3.46
N ILE A 155 -13.67 10.42 4.29
CA ILE A 155 -13.52 10.40 5.75
C ILE A 155 -13.42 8.96 6.27
N PHE A 156 -14.33 8.08 5.84
CA PHE A 156 -14.33 6.68 6.27
C PHE A 156 -13.10 5.91 5.80
N PHE A 157 -12.63 6.18 4.58
CA PHE A 157 -11.36 5.63 4.11
C PHE A 157 -10.18 6.09 4.98
N ASN A 158 -10.06 7.39 5.25
CA ASN A 158 -8.95 7.90 6.07
C ASN A 158 -8.99 7.37 7.51
N ALA A 159 -10.19 7.21 8.09
CA ALA A 159 -10.36 6.60 9.39
C ALA A 159 -9.91 5.11 9.41
N MET A 160 -10.25 4.38 8.35
CA MET A 160 -9.79 3.00 8.15
C MET A 160 -8.26 2.94 8.04
N MET A 161 -7.64 3.74 7.15
CA MET A 161 -6.19 3.75 6.95
C MET A 161 -5.41 4.17 8.18
N GLY A 162 -5.89 5.18 8.92
CA GLY A 162 -5.24 5.60 10.17
C GLY A 162 -5.27 4.49 11.22
N SER A 163 -6.38 3.77 11.31
CA SER A 163 -6.51 2.61 12.20
C SER A 163 -5.62 1.45 11.74
N GLU A 164 -5.59 1.17 10.44
CA GLU A 164 -4.74 0.15 9.83
C GLU A 164 -3.26 0.40 10.12
N TRP A 165 -2.78 1.64 9.92
CA TRP A 165 -1.42 2.03 10.21
C TRP A 165 -1.01 1.77 11.67
N VAL A 166 -1.84 2.22 12.62
CA VAL A 166 -1.55 2.00 14.05
C VAL A 166 -1.59 0.52 14.43
N LEU A 167 -2.60 -0.22 13.97
CA LEU A 167 -2.79 -1.62 14.35
C LEU A 167 -1.72 -2.53 13.74
N THR A 168 -1.33 -2.30 12.49
CA THR A 168 -0.28 -3.09 11.82
C THR A 168 1.10 -2.83 12.43
N LEU A 169 1.42 -1.60 12.82
CA LEU A 169 2.64 -1.29 13.56
C LEU A 169 2.68 -1.93 14.94
N LYS A 170 1.60 -1.84 15.72
CA LYS A 170 1.51 -2.49 17.03
C LYS A 170 1.63 -4.00 16.93
N ARG A 171 1.01 -4.61 15.92
CA ARG A 171 1.17 -6.03 15.61
C ARG A 171 2.64 -6.37 15.33
N HIS A 172 3.29 -5.64 14.42
CA HIS A 172 4.69 -5.88 14.05
C HIS A 172 5.64 -5.79 15.24
N LYS A 173 5.39 -4.85 16.17
CA LYS A 173 6.16 -4.69 17.41
C LYS A 173 5.84 -5.72 18.50
N GLY A 174 4.89 -6.62 18.27
CA GLY A 174 4.42 -7.59 19.27
C GLY A 174 3.58 -6.98 20.40
N GLU A 175 3.13 -5.73 20.25
CA GLU A 175 2.29 -5.03 21.22
C GLU A 175 0.81 -5.43 21.13
N LEU A 176 0.42 -6.05 20.01
CA LEU A 176 -0.95 -6.51 19.76
C LEU A 176 -0.92 -7.93 19.17
N ASN A 177 -1.52 -8.88 19.86
CA ASN A 177 -1.65 -10.27 19.40
C ASN A 177 -2.91 -10.44 18.55
N ILE A 178 -2.80 -10.08 17.27
CA ILE A 178 -3.86 -10.18 16.27
C ILE A 178 -3.23 -10.52 14.92
N SER A 179 -3.89 -11.33 14.09
CA SER A 179 -3.44 -11.58 12.73
C SER A 179 -3.69 -10.37 11.82
N LEU A 180 -2.93 -10.29 10.72
CA LEU A 180 -3.15 -9.26 9.71
C LEU A 180 -4.51 -9.42 9.02
N GLU A 181 -4.94 -10.66 8.82
CA GLU A 181 -6.26 -11.00 8.28
C GLU A 181 -7.39 -10.48 9.19
N GLU A 182 -7.27 -10.64 10.52
CA GLU A 182 -8.24 -10.09 11.47
C GLU A 182 -8.28 -8.56 11.47
N ILE A 183 -7.13 -7.88 11.38
CA ILE A 183 -7.07 -6.42 11.26
C ILE A 183 -7.83 -5.98 10.01
N VAL A 184 -7.48 -6.54 8.84
CA VAL A 184 -8.10 -6.16 7.56
C VAL A 184 -9.59 -6.47 7.57
N ASN A 185 -9.99 -7.64 8.05
CA ASN A 185 -11.39 -8.04 8.12
C ASN A 185 -12.22 -7.04 8.96
N LEU A 186 -11.77 -6.69 10.16
CA LEU A 186 -12.47 -5.75 11.02
C LEU A 186 -12.56 -4.35 10.41
N LEU A 187 -11.44 -3.83 9.90
CA LEU A 187 -11.38 -2.48 9.37
C LEU A 187 -12.18 -2.32 8.08
N LEU A 188 -12.08 -3.29 7.17
CA LEU A 188 -12.79 -3.23 5.91
C LEU A 188 -14.30 -3.47 6.10
N SER A 189 -14.69 -4.36 7.01
CA SER A 189 -16.11 -4.52 7.40
C SER A 189 -16.70 -3.21 7.93
N ASN A 190 -15.96 -2.51 8.80
CA ASN A 190 -16.39 -1.22 9.34
C ASN A 190 -16.49 -0.15 8.25
N TYR A 191 -15.53 -0.10 7.33
CA TYR A 191 -15.58 0.80 6.18
C TYR A 191 -16.82 0.54 5.31
N LEU A 192 -17.06 -0.74 4.95
CA LEU A 192 -18.20 -1.16 4.14
C LEU A 192 -19.55 -0.84 4.81
N TYR A 193 -19.63 -1.02 6.13
CA TYR A 193 -20.79 -0.63 6.93
C TYR A 193 -21.00 0.89 6.91
N ASN A 194 -19.93 1.66 7.13
CA ASN A 194 -20.00 3.13 7.18
C ASN A 194 -20.42 3.75 5.84
N ILE A 195 -20.01 3.18 4.70
CA ILE A 195 -20.49 3.64 3.39
C ILE A 195 -21.95 3.24 3.09
N GLY A 196 -22.57 2.42 3.95
CA GLY A 196 -24.01 2.11 3.92
C GLY A 196 -24.37 0.68 3.49
N LEU A 197 -23.43 -0.26 3.40
CA LEU A 197 -23.79 -1.66 3.15
C LEU A 197 -24.40 -2.31 4.39
N SER A 198 -25.39 -3.18 4.18
CA SER A 198 -26.01 -3.94 5.28
C SER A 198 -25.06 -5.01 5.83
N ASP A 199 -25.13 -5.29 7.13
CA ASP A 199 -24.37 -6.36 7.79
C ASP A 199 -24.54 -7.72 7.10
N LYS A 200 -25.75 -8.03 6.60
CA LYS A 200 -26.02 -9.28 5.88
C LYS A 200 -25.16 -9.42 4.62
N LEU A 201 -25.03 -8.35 3.85
CA LEU A 201 -24.25 -8.33 2.62
C LEU A 201 -22.75 -8.34 2.91
N ILE A 202 -22.31 -7.62 3.94
CA ILE A 202 -20.92 -7.63 4.41
C ILE A 202 -20.53 -9.05 4.84
N ALA A 203 -21.32 -9.68 5.72
CA ALA A 203 -21.07 -11.05 6.19
C ALA A 203 -21.03 -12.08 5.04
N GLN A 204 -21.94 -11.96 4.06
CA GLN A 204 -21.94 -12.83 2.89
C GLN A 204 -20.67 -12.64 2.05
N THR A 205 -20.22 -11.40 1.87
CA THR A 205 -19.03 -11.08 1.09
C THR A 205 -17.76 -11.58 1.75
N ILE A 206 -17.63 -11.40 3.07
CA ILE A 206 -16.49 -11.91 3.84
C ILE A 206 -16.41 -13.43 3.69
N LYS A 207 -17.54 -14.12 3.86
CA LYS A 207 -17.58 -15.58 3.69
C LYS A 207 -17.12 -16.00 2.30
N ASN A 208 -17.71 -15.44 1.23
CA ASN A 208 -17.33 -15.76 -0.14
C ASN A 208 -15.84 -15.48 -0.42
N SER A 209 -15.34 -14.39 0.16
CA SER A 209 -13.95 -13.97 -0.03
C SER A 209 -12.96 -14.87 0.70
N LEU A 210 -13.31 -15.36 1.89
CA LEU A 210 -12.54 -16.36 2.62
C LEU A 210 -12.53 -17.70 1.86
N ASP A 211 -13.69 -18.16 1.39
CA ASP A 211 -13.81 -19.38 0.57
C ASP A 211 -12.92 -19.28 -0.70
N PHE A 212 -12.89 -18.12 -1.35
CA PHE A 212 -12.01 -17.86 -2.49
C PHE A 212 -10.51 -17.91 -2.10
N LEU A 213 -10.13 -17.24 -1.01
CA LEU A 213 -8.74 -17.20 -0.54
C LEU A 213 -8.23 -18.59 -0.10
N GLU A 214 -9.10 -19.42 0.47
CA GLU A 214 -8.77 -20.82 0.77
C GLU A 214 -8.49 -21.63 -0.49
N GLY A 215 -9.21 -21.37 -1.59
CA GLY A 215 -8.98 -22.01 -2.88
C GLY A 215 -7.67 -21.62 -3.57
N LEU A 216 -6.99 -20.57 -3.11
CA LEU A 216 -5.67 -20.14 -3.62
C LEU A 216 -4.49 -20.81 -2.88
N LYS A 217 -4.73 -21.46 -1.73
CA LYS A 217 -3.70 -22.13 -0.92
C LYS A 217 -3.37 -23.52 -1.46
#